data_AF-A0A3M6TNA6-F1
#
_entry.id   AF-A0A3M6TNA6-F1
#
_cell.length_a   1.000
_cell.length_b   1.000
_cell.length_c   1.000
_cell.angle_alpha   90.00
_cell.angle_beta   90.00
_cell.angle_gamma   90.00
#
_symmetry.space_group_name_H-M   'P 1'
#
loop_
_entity.id
_entity.type
_entity.pdbx_description
1 polymer ?
#
loop_
_entity_poly.entity_id
_entity_poly.type
_entity_poly.pdbx_seq_one_letter_code
_entity_poly.pdbx_strand_id
1 'polypeptide(L)'
;ILTYSRGYHDSLSLYYLEVFQFSLETIPWSPDLLRLYNIRFLATSGIALPPHFLKACQLRHLAFVGDIEVFVRTFQENYGYFEFVHVPGAVVGDLKGMREAVSISTQLFTKRAVFAVNPLSAFNNPSFKIVVSNKNSGGNLLSFLAAEEFEIKWFVTNRQVKEKAFLEDAKFGLHPGGVSSRVMQEEVGRNFYKAYVHVVDRAWSENFYKTEHLLLKVTYHPYWKCVFQSLADATDSTRDWLEVPVHHVTPNLMSVVLPPGKHHVICQYKNPIYQKVGFILFLVIYITLVLK
;
A
#
# COMPACT_ATOMS: atom_id res chain seq x y z
N ILE A 1 8.42 15.53 -14.55
CA ILE A 1 9.06 14.42 -13.79
C ILE A 1 8.40 13.13 -14.26
N LEU A 2 9.17 12.19 -14.79
CA LEU A 2 8.66 10.88 -15.18
C LEU A 2 9.03 9.88 -14.10
N THR A 3 8.05 9.41 -13.33
CA THR A 3 8.27 8.43 -12.27
C THR A 3 8.11 7.03 -12.86
N TYR A 4 9.18 6.22 -12.84
CA TYR A 4 9.13 4.83 -13.31
C TYR A 4 9.29 3.86 -12.13
N SER A 5 8.36 2.91 -12.04
CA SER A 5 8.37 1.80 -11.07
C SER A 5 8.50 0.48 -11.84
N ARG A 6 9.34 -0.44 -11.34
CA ARG A 6 9.47 -1.79 -11.92
C ARG A 6 8.27 -2.64 -11.47
N GLY A 7 7.18 -2.55 -12.24
CA GLY A 7 5.90 -3.22 -11.97
C GLY A 7 4.79 -2.56 -12.79
N TYR A 8 4.90 -2.66 -14.12
CA TYR A 8 4.16 -1.89 -15.14
C TYR A 8 2.64 -2.15 -15.21
N HIS A 9 2.02 -2.73 -14.17
CA HIS A 9 0.65 -3.25 -14.27
C HIS A 9 -0.42 -2.56 -13.42
N ASP A 10 -0.13 -1.53 -12.61
CA ASP A 10 -1.19 -0.95 -11.77
C ASP A 10 -1.30 0.57 -11.80
N SER A 11 -2.37 1.03 -12.44
CA SER A 11 -2.74 2.42 -12.73
C SER A 11 -3.04 3.29 -11.51
N LEU A 12 -3.33 2.70 -10.33
CA LEU A 12 -3.62 3.47 -9.10
C LEU A 12 -2.36 3.81 -8.30
N SER A 13 -1.36 2.91 -8.26
CA SER A 13 -0.08 3.19 -7.61
C SER A 13 0.69 4.29 -8.35
N LEU A 14 0.55 4.34 -9.68
CA LEU A 14 1.09 5.41 -10.52
C LEU A 14 0.46 6.77 -10.22
N TYR A 15 -0.87 6.85 -10.05
CA TYR A 15 -1.55 8.11 -9.74
C TYR A 15 -0.94 8.80 -8.50
N TYR A 16 -0.73 8.07 -7.41
CA TYR A 16 -0.17 8.69 -6.20
C TYR A 16 1.30 9.05 -6.32
N LEU A 17 2.05 8.36 -7.20
CA LEU A 17 3.41 8.74 -7.56
C LEU A 17 3.47 9.93 -8.53
N GLU A 18 2.43 10.15 -9.32
CA GLU A 18 2.29 11.30 -10.22
C GLU A 18 1.93 12.59 -9.46
N VAL A 19 1.14 12.47 -8.40
CA VAL A 19 0.83 13.59 -7.49
C VAL A 19 1.99 13.88 -6.53
N PHE A 20 3.02 13.02 -6.48
CA PHE A 20 4.15 13.17 -5.60
C PHE A 20 5.01 14.37 -6.00
N GLN A 21 4.86 15.47 -5.26
CA GLN A 21 5.70 16.65 -5.40
C GLN A 21 6.97 16.47 -4.55
N PHE A 22 8.14 16.63 -5.18
CA PHE A 22 9.44 16.55 -4.51
C PHE A 22 9.76 17.86 -3.76
N SER A 23 8.90 18.24 -2.83
CA SER A 23 9.07 19.43 -1.98
C SER A 23 8.67 19.11 -0.55
N LEU A 24 9.57 19.41 0.40
CA LEU A 24 9.28 19.30 1.83
C LEU A 24 8.35 20.42 2.32
N GLU A 25 8.15 21.48 1.54
CA GLU A 25 7.24 22.57 1.89
C GLU A 25 5.78 22.16 1.69
N THR A 26 5.49 21.48 0.58
CA THR A 26 4.14 21.01 0.26
C THR A 26 3.85 19.63 0.85
N ILE A 27 4.86 18.73 0.86
CA ILE A 27 4.73 17.36 1.38
C ILE A 27 5.87 17.08 2.37
N PRO A 28 5.78 17.56 3.64
CA PRO A 28 6.81 17.35 4.66
C PRO A 28 7.11 15.87 4.95
N TRP A 29 6.17 14.97 4.69
CA TRP A 29 6.30 13.52 4.90
C TRP A 29 6.83 12.77 3.67
N SER A 30 7.44 13.46 2.69
CA SER A 30 8.06 12.85 1.51
C SER A 30 9.02 11.68 1.83
N PRO A 31 9.88 11.72 2.86
CA PRO A 31 10.75 10.59 3.22
C PRO A 31 9.98 9.30 3.56
N ASP A 32 8.80 9.43 4.16
CA ASP A 32 7.91 8.33 4.52
C ASP A 32 7.18 7.79 3.29
N LEU A 33 6.84 8.64 2.31
CA LEU A 33 6.27 8.17 1.04
C LEU A 33 7.27 7.36 0.22
N LEU A 34 8.53 7.80 0.14
CA LEU A 34 9.58 6.99 -0.49
C LEU A 34 9.72 5.61 0.19
N ARG A 35 9.46 5.53 1.50
CA ARG A 35 9.47 4.26 2.25
C ARG A 35 8.22 3.43 1.99
N LEU A 36 7.05 4.05 1.96
CA LEU A 36 5.74 3.42 1.71
C LEU A 36 5.70 2.75 0.33
N TYR A 37 6.21 3.45 -0.69
CA TYR A 37 6.27 2.93 -2.06
C TYR A 37 7.53 2.12 -2.35
N ASN A 38 8.38 1.86 -1.35
CA ASN A 38 9.63 1.14 -1.51
C ASN A 38 10.47 1.71 -2.68
N ILE A 39 10.69 3.03 -2.69
CA ILE A 39 11.49 3.73 -3.70
C ILE A 39 12.94 3.82 -3.23
N ARG A 40 13.84 3.11 -3.91
CA ARG A 40 15.28 3.11 -3.63
C ARG A 40 16.07 4.07 -4.50
N PHE A 41 15.66 4.21 -5.75
CA PHE A 41 16.34 5.02 -6.74
C PHE A 41 15.42 6.16 -7.17
N LEU A 42 15.98 7.35 -7.27
CA LEU A 42 15.31 8.52 -7.81
C LEU A 42 16.15 9.05 -8.96
N ALA A 43 15.54 9.28 -10.11
CA ALA A 43 16.19 9.85 -11.28
C ALA A 43 15.52 11.19 -11.61
N THR A 44 16.32 12.22 -11.85
CA THR A 44 15.85 13.55 -12.26
C THR A 44 16.54 13.97 -13.55
N SER A 45 15.83 14.66 -14.44
CA SER A 45 16.40 15.31 -15.62
C SER A 45 15.94 16.77 -15.62
N GLY A 46 16.88 17.69 -15.83
CA GLY A 46 16.62 19.14 -15.86
C GLY A 46 16.15 19.77 -14.54
N ILE A 47 16.10 19.02 -13.44
CA ILE A 47 15.66 19.50 -12.12
C ILE A 47 16.71 19.12 -11.07
N ALA A 48 17.34 20.14 -10.49
CA ALA A 48 18.23 19.96 -9.35
C ALA A 48 17.40 19.79 -8.07
N LEU A 49 17.65 18.71 -7.33
CA LEU A 49 17.00 18.49 -6.03
C LEU A 49 17.67 19.34 -4.95
N PRO A 50 16.89 20.05 -4.10
CA PRO A 50 17.48 20.84 -3.03
C PRO A 50 18.29 19.97 -2.05
N PRO A 51 19.45 20.44 -1.55
CA PRO A 51 20.29 19.67 -0.62
C PRO A 51 19.55 19.23 0.65
N HIS A 52 18.62 20.06 1.14
CA HIS A 52 17.81 19.72 2.32
C HIS A 52 16.83 18.57 2.03
N PHE A 53 16.30 18.47 0.81
CA PHE A 53 15.43 17.37 0.38
C PHE A 53 16.22 16.06 0.31
N LEU A 54 17.41 16.09 -0.31
CA LEU A 54 18.31 14.94 -0.38
C LEU A 54 18.67 14.42 1.01
N LYS A 55 18.99 15.32 1.94
CA LYS A 55 19.30 14.98 3.34
C LYS A 55 18.10 14.34 4.05
N ALA A 56 16.92 14.95 3.97
CA ALA A 56 15.71 14.44 4.62
C ALA A 56 15.29 13.07 4.08
N CYS A 57 15.42 12.86 2.78
CA CYS A 57 15.09 11.60 2.11
C CYS A 57 16.21 10.55 2.18
N GLN A 58 17.37 10.89 2.77
CA GLN A 58 18.56 10.03 2.84
C GLN A 58 19.05 9.57 1.44
N LEU A 59 18.92 10.45 0.47
CA LEU A 59 19.35 10.23 -0.91
C LEU A 59 20.80 10.66 -1.08
N ARG A 60 21.60 9.79 -1.68
CA ARG A 60 22.98 10.07 -2.10
C ARG A 60 23.05 10.05 -3.61
N HIS A 61 23.81 10.97 -4.17
CA HIS A 61 24.14 10.92 -5.60
C HIS A 61 24.84 9.59 -5.91
N LEU A 62 24.38 8.92 -6.97
CA LEU A 62 24.94 7.66 -7.45
C LEU A 62 25.74 7.87 -8.74
N ALA A 63 25.10 8.44 -9.77
CA ALA A 63 25.69 8.59 -11.09
C ALA A 63 24.92 9.59 -11.96
N PHE A 64 25.60 10.08 -13.00
CA PHE A 64 24.96 10.71 -14.15
C PHE A 64 24.81 9.70 -15.30
N VAL A 65 23.67 9.74 -15.97
CA VAL A 65 23.37 8.97 -17.19
C VAL A 65 22.83 9.93 -18.25
N GLY A 66 23.71 10.48 -19.08
CA GLY A 66 23.35 11.56 -19.99
C GLY A 66 22.99 12.84 -19.22
N ASP A 67 21.79 13.35 -19.44
CA ASP A 67 21.20 14.50 -18.72
C ASP A 67 20.46 14.10 -17.43
N ILE A 68 20.48 12.81 -17.08
CA ILE A 68 19.79 12.25 -15.92
C ILE A 68 20.74 12.16 -14.74
N GLU A 69 20.36 12.74 -13.62
CA GLU A 69 21.02 12.56 -12.33
C GLU A 69 20.31 11.45 -11.54
N VAL A 70 21.06 10.47 -11.05
CA VAL A 70 20.52 9.31 -10.33
C VAL A 70 20.97 9.36 -8.88
N PHE A 71 20.00 9.23 -7.97
CA PHE A 71 20.18 9.16 -6.53
C PHE A 71 19.78 7.79 -5.99
N VAL A 72 20.43 7.37 -4.91
CA VAL A 72 20.15 6.12 -4.20
C VAL A 72 19.93 6.38 -2.71
N ARG A 73 18.92 5.73 -2.13
CA ARG A 73 18.65 5.80 -0.69
C ARG A 73 19.62 4.92 0.10
N THR A 74 20.13 5.43 1.23
CA THR A 74 21.04 4.66 2.11
C THR A 74 20.34 3.51 2.82
N PHE A 75 21.04 2.39 3.00
CA PHE A 75 20.55 1.12 3.57
C PHE A 75 20.17 1.12 5.06
N GLN A 76 20.10 2.27 5.74
CA GLN A 76 19.80 2.33 7.17
C GLN A 76 18.33 1.94 7.44
N GLU A 77 18.11 0.65 7.68
CA GLU A 77 16.94 -0.08 8.25
C GLU A 77 15.52 0.22 7.74
N ASN A 78 15.29 1.26 6.94
CA ASN A 78 13.96 1.75 6.58
C ASN A 78 13.64 1.50 5.10
N TYR A 79 13.95 0.30 4.60
CA TYR A 79 13.66 -0.09 3.23
C TYR A 79 13.41 -1.58 3.12
N GLY A 80 12.41 -1.98 2.34
CA GLY A 80 11.96 -3.35 2.23
C GLY A 80 10.50 -3.43 1.79
N TYR A 81 10.12 -4.58 1.25
CA TYR A 81 8.75 -4.82 0.78
C TYR A 81 7.77 -5.07 1.91
N PHE A 82 8.24 -5.59 3.04
CA PHE A 82 7.40 -5.86 4.21
C PHE A 82 7.60 -4.82 5.30
N GLU A 83 6.50 -4.45 5.96
CA GLU A 83 6.53 -3.55 7.11
C GLU A 83 5.31 -3.77 8.00
N PHE A 84 5.47 -3.76 9.32
CA PHE A 84 4.32 -3.74 10.20
C PHE A 84 3.72 -2.33 10.32
N VAL A 85 2.39 -2.24 10.27
CA VAL A 85 1.61 -1.00 10.27
C VAL A 85 0.37 -1.14 11.14
N HIS A 86 -0.21 0.00 11.52
CA HIS A 86 -1.56 0.06 12.07
C HIS A 86 -2.58 0.28 10.95
N VAL A 87 -3.75 -0.34 11.09
CA VAL A 87 -4.90 -0.08 10.23
C VAL A 87 -6.05 0.42 11.10
N PRO A 88 -6.05 1.70 11.53
CA PRO A 88 -7.00 2.18 12.53
C PRO A 88 -8.41 2.44 11.97
N GLY A 89 -8.59 2.33 10.65
CA GLY A 89 -9.81 2.74 9.98
C GLY A 89 -9.96 2.25 8.54
N ALA A 90 -10.99 2.77 7.87
CA ALA A 90 -11.30 2.41 6.49
C ALA A 90 -11.69 3.61 5.61
N VAL A 91 -11.37 3.51 4.32
CA VAL A 91 -11.90 4.34 3.23
C VAL A 91 -12.95 3.52 2.48
N VAL A 92 -14.14 4.07 2.33
CA VAL A 92 -15.30 3.39 1.74
C VAL A 92 -15.93 4.24 0.64
N GLY A 93 -16.21 3.65 -0.51
CA GLY A 93 -16.82 4.35 -1.64
C GLY A 93 -16.28 3.93 -3.01
N ASP A 94 -16.39 4.84 -3.98
CA ASP A 94 -15.88 4.67 -5.33
C ASP A 94 -14.34 4.80 -5.39
N LEU A 95 -13.66 3.82 -6.00
CA LEU A 95 -12.19 3.77 -6.05
C LEU A 95 -11.56 4.96 -6.80
N LYS A 96 -12.23 5.51 -7.82
CA LYS A 96 -11.74 6.67 -8.56
C LYS A 96 -11.86 7.93 -7.70
N GLY A 97 -12.98 8.07 -6.97
CA GLY A 97 -13.18 9.19 -6.05
C GLY A 97 -12.27 9.19 -4.82
N MET A 98 -11.74 8.04 -4.42
CA MET A 98 -10.86 7.92 -3.24
C MET A 98 -9.52 8.63 -3.38
N ARG A 99 -9.08 8.92 -4.61
CA ARG A 99 -7.75 9.45 -4.94
C ARG A 99 -7.31 10.64 -4.09
N GLU A 100 -8.19 11.62 -3.91
CA GLU A 100 -7.87 12.82 -3.13
C GLU A 100 -7.75 12.48 -1.63
N ALA A 101 -8.76 11.82 -1.07
CA ALA A 101 -8.78 11.43 0.34
C ALA A 101 -7.58 10.54 0.71
N VAL A 102 -7.24 9.58 -0.16
CA VAL A 102 -6.11 8.68 0.04
C VAL A 102 -4.79 9.45 -0.02
N SER A 103 -4.62 10.35 -0.99
CA SER A 103 -3.41 11.18 -1.11
C SER A 103 -3.18 11.99 0.18
N ILE A 104 -4.22 12.64 0.70
CA ILE A 104 -4.18 13.37 1.98
C ILE A 104 -3.82 12.45 3.15
N SER A 105 -4.45 11.26 3.23
CA SER A 105 -4.25 10.32 4.33
C SER A 105 -2.84 9.72 4.39
N THR A 106 -2.07 9.78 3.29
CA THR A 106 -0.71 9.21 3.25
C THR A 106 0.24 9.83 4.29
N GLN A 107 -0.05 11.04 4.76
CA GLN A 107 0.70 11.68 5.85
C GLN A 107 0.65 10.89 7.16
N LEU A 108 -0.37 10.06 7.36
CA LEU A 108 -0.51 9.20 8.55
C LEU A 108 0.51 8.07 8.56
N PHE A 109 1.16 7.78 7.42
CA PHE A 109 2.24 6.82 7.35
C PHE A 109 3.50 7.26 8.12
N THR A 110 3.64 8.55 8.46
CA THR A 110 4.63 9.05 9.45
C THR A 110 4.50 8.36 10.82
N LYS A 111 3.31 7.80 11.11
CA LYS A 111 2.99 6.99 12.30
C LYS A 111 2.77 5.52 11.95
N ARG A 112 3.23 5.08 10.76
CA ARG A 112 3.00 3.75 10.19
C ARG A 112 1.52 3.35 10.18
N ALA A 113 0.64 4.28 9.86
CA ALA A 113 -0.79 4.01 9.71
C ALA A 113 -1.24 4.08 8.26
N VAL A 114 -2.06 3.10 7.86
CA VAL A 114 -2.75 3.03 6.56
C VAL A 114 -4.22 2.68 6.79
N PHE A 115 -5.08 2.84 5.81
CA PHE A 115 -6.51 2.56 5.93
C PHE A 115 -6.90 1.35 5.11
N ALA A 116 -7.85 0.55 5.59
CA ALA A 116 -8.46 -0.48 4.77
C ALA A 116 -9.30 0.16 3.65
N VAL A 117 -9.30 -0.42 2.46
CA VAL A 117 -10.07 0.06 1.31
C VAL A 117 -11.25 -0.88 1.08
N ASN A 118 -12.47 -0.35 1.15
CA ASN A 118 -13.72 -1.11 0.99
C ASN A 118 -13.67 -2.48 1.72
N PRO A 119 -13.39 -2.51 3.04
CA PRO A 119 -13.27 -3.77 3.78
C PRO A 119 -14.59 -4.55 3.73
N LEU A 120 -14.48 -5.88 3.78
CA LEU A 120 -15.63 -6.77 3.87
C LEU A 120 -16.47 -6.47 5.13
N SER A 121 -17.78 -6.70 5.04
CA SER A 121 -18.75 -6.40 6.12
C SER A 121 -18.47 -7.09 7.46
N ALA A 122 -17.63 -8.12 7.49
CA ALA A 122 -17.19 -8.77 8.72
C ALA A 122 -16.37 -7.83 9.64
N PHE A 123 -15.82 -6.73 9.10
CA PHE A 123 -14.98 -5.76 9.82
C PHE A 123 -15.77 -4.50 10.22
N ASN A 124 -16.99 -4.63 10.72
CA ASN A 124 -17.85 -3.47 11.00
C ASN A 124 -17.34 -2.61 12.18
N ASN A 125 -17.52 -1.29 12.05
CA ASN A 125 -17.21 -0.22 13.02
C ASN A 125 -15.72 0.18 13.19
N PRO A 126 -15.04 0.66 12.13
CA PRO A 126 -13.75 1.33 12.28
C PRO A 126 -13.84 2.57 13.18
N SER A 127 -12.79 2.82 13.96
CA SER A 127 -12.65 4.05 14.74
C SER A 127 -12.56 5.28 13.85
N PHE A 128 -11.93 5.14 12.68
CA PHE A 128 -11.77 6.20 11.69
C PHE A 128 -12.36 5.76 10.35
N LYS A 129 -13.26 6.57 9.78
CA LYS A 129 -13.90 6.23 8.50
C LYS A 129 -13.87 7.42 7.56
N ILE A 130 -13.49 7.17 6.32
CA ILE A 130 -13.54 8.14 5.23
C ILE A 130 -14.57 7.60 4.23
N VAL A 131 -15.60 8.38 3.96
CA VAL A 131 -16.68 8.02 3.02
C VAL A 131 -16.57 8.89 1.79
N VAL A 132 -16.52 8.26 0.62
CA VAL A 132 -16.46 8.91 -0.67
C VAL A 132 -17.71 8.57 -1.46
N SER A 133 -18.45 9.59 -1.88
CA SER A 133 -19.69 9.45 -2.64
C SER A 133 -19.67 10.33 -3.88
N ASN A 134 -20.23 9.83 -4.99
CA ASN A 134 -20.42 10.63 -6.20
C ASN A 134 -21.62 11.59 -6.01
N LYS A 135 -21.40 12.90 -6.15
CA LYS A 135 -22.44 13.93 -6.03
C LYS A 135 -23.53 13.79 -7.10
N ASN A 136 -23.20 13.20 -8.25
CA ASN A 136 -24.03 13.12 -9.45
C ASN A 136 -24.78 11.79 -9.60
N SER A 137 -24.85 10.96 -8.55
CA SER A 137 -25.49 9.64 -8.58
C SER A 137 -27.01 9.66 -8.83
N GLY A 138 -27.65 10.84 -8.76
CA GLY A 138 -29.01 11.07 -9.23
C GLY A 138 -29.06 11.23 -10.76
N GLY A 139 -29.17 10.09 -11.45
CA GLY A 139 -28.98 9.97 -12.90
C GLY A 139 -29.71 11.01 -13.76
N ASN A 140 -28.92 11.81 -14.48
CA ASN A 140 -29.38 12.49 -15.69
C ASN A 140 -28.23 12.54 -16.70
N LEU A 141 -28.49 12.39 -18.00
CA LEU A 141 -27.46 12.29 -19.04
C LEU A 141 -26.46 13.48 -19.03
N LEU A 142 -26.90 14.65 -18.56
CA LEU A 142 -26.07 15.85 -18.40
C LEU A 142 -25.07 15.74 -17.24
N SER A 143 -25.35 14.93 -16.20
CA SER A 143 -24.45 14.73 -15.06
C SER A 143 -23.27 13.81 -15.39
N PHE A 144 -23.35 13.05 -16.49
CA PHE A 144 -22.25 12.28 -17.08
C PHE A 144 -21.23 13.17 -17.82
N LEU A 145 -21.67 14.33 -18.35
CA LEU A 145 -20.82 15.30 -19.05
C LEU A 145 -20.17 16.32 -18.10
N ALA A 146 -20.73 16.50 -16.90
CA ALA A 146 -20.10 17.27 -15.84
C ALA A 146 -18.90 16.49 -15.28
N ALA A 147 -17.79 17.17 -15.00
CA ALA A 147 -16.66 16.57 -14.29
C ALA A 147 -17.19 15.86 -13.04
N GLU A 148 -16.88 14.58 -12.87
CA GLU A 148 -17.30 13.79 -11.71
C GLU A 148 -16.83 14.49 -10.42
N GLU A 149 -17.75 15.16 -9.73
CA GLU A 149 -17.46 15.71 -8.41
C GLU A 149 -17.73 14.65 -7.34
N PHE A 150 -16.68 14.27 -6.63
CA PHE A 150 -16.78 13.42 -5.46
C PHE A 150 -16.93 14.28 -4.21
N GLU A 151 -17.73 13.78 -3.25
CA GLU A 151 -17.84 14.34 -1.91
C GLU A 151 -17.08 13.42 -0.94
N ILE A 152 -16.21 14.01 -0.12
CA ILE A 152 -15.42 13.29 0.90
C ILE A 152 -15.94 13.68 2.28
N LYS A 153 -16.34 12.69 3.07
CA LYS A 153 -16.79 12.86 4.46
C LYS A 153 -15.87 12.10 5.40
N TRP A 154 -15.39 12.79 6.44
CA TRP A 154 -14.46 12.26 7.43
C TRP A 154 -15.21 11.97 8.72
N PHE A 155 -14.98 10.80 9.32
CA PHE A 155 -15.68 10.37 10.53
C PHE A 155 -14.70 9.83 11.58
N VAL A 156 -14.91 10.23 12.83
CA VAL A 156 -14.26 9.68 14.02
C VAL A 156 -15.35 9.10 14.91
N THR A 157 -15.27 7.80 15.19
CA THR A 157 -16.26 7.07 16.01
C THR A 157 -17.69 7.34 15.55
N ASN A 158 -17.94 7.22 14.23
CA ASN A 158 -19.21 7.49 13.55
C ASN A 158 -19.73 8.94 13.61
N ARG A 159 -18.96 9.90 14.14
CA ARG A 159 -19.30 11.33 14.08
C ARG A 159 -18.56 12.00 12.94
N GLN A 160 -19.28 12.74 12.11
CA GLN A 160 -18.67 13.50 11.02
C GLN A 160 -17.83 14.64 11.60
N VAL A 161 -16.61 14.79 11.09
CA VAL A 161 -15.66 15.83 11.50
C VAL A 161 -15.06 16.51 10.26
N LYS A 162 -14.35 17.61 10.47
CA LYS A 162 -13.53 18.23 9.43
C LYS A 162 -12.25 17.43 9.21
N GLU A 163 -11.70 17.48 8.00
CA GLU A 163 -10.45 16.79 7.61
C GLU A 163 -9.30 17.04 8.59
N LYS A 164 -9.04 18.30 8.95
CA LYS A 164 -7.95 18.66 9.86
C LYS A 164 -8.11 17.98 11.24
N ALA A 165 -9.32 18.00 11.78
CA ALA A 165 -9.62 17.35 13.07
C ALA A 165 -9.47 15.83 12.97
N PHE A 166 -9.93 15.23 11.87
CA PHE A 166 -9.73 13.81 11.60
C PHE A 166 -8.25 13.42 11.59
N LEU A 167 -7.40 14.18 10.90
CA LEU A 167 -5.97 13.91 10.80
C LEU A 167 -5.25 14.07 12.15
N GLU A 168 -5.64 15.07 12.95
CA GLU A 168 -5.12 15.26 14.30
C GLU A 168 -5.53 14.09 15.21
N ASP A 169 -6.82 13.75 15.26
CA ASP A 169 -7.33 12.63 16.06
C ASP A 169 -6.72 11.30 15.65
N ALA A 170 -6.55 11.05 14.34
CA ALA A 170 -5.90 9.85 13.84
C ALA A 170 -4.43 9.79 14.28
N LYS A 171 -3.70 10.91 14.28
CA LYS A 171 -2.31 10.97 14.75
C LYS A 171 -2.20 10.76 16.27
N PHE A 172 -3.12 11.32 17.06
CA PHE A 172 -3.12 11.20 18.52
C PHE A 172 -3.61 9.84 19.02
N GLY A 173 -4.62 9.26 18.35
CA GLY A 173 -5.18 7.95 18.69
C GLY A 173 -4.22 6.79 18.41
N LEU A 174 -3.21 7.01 17.56
CA LEU A 174 -2.09 6.08 17.38
C LEU A 174 -1.09 6.28 18.53
N HIS A 175 -1.09 5.35 19.49
CA HIS A 175 -0.22 5.41 20.66
C HIS A 175 1.25 5.71 20.28
N PRO A 176 1.99 6.49 21.09
CA PRO A 176 3.41 6.79 20.86
C PRO A 176 4.32 5.56 20.94
N GLY A 177 3.81 4.39 21.39
CA GLY A 177 4.54 3.13 21.47
C GLY A 177 4.98 2.57 20.12
N GLY A 178 4.46 3.09 19.01
CA GLY A 178 4.79 2.67 17.66
C GLY A 178 4.46 1.19 17.40
N VAL A 179 4.89 0.73 16.23
CA VAL A 179 4.74 -0.67 15.82
C VAL A 179 5.73 -1.55 16.61
N SER A 180 5.20 -2.54 17.32
CA SER A 180 5.96 -3.46 18.17
C SER A 180 6.50 -4.67 17.41
N SER A 181 5.74 -5.18 16.44
CA SER A 181 6.11 -6.35 15.65
C SER A 181 7.22 -6.04 14.64
N ARG A 182 7.98 -7.08 14.24
CA ARG A 182 9.19 -6.89 13.45
C ARG A 182 9.27 -7.86 12.28
N VAL A 183 9.73 -7.33 11.14
CA VAL A 183 10.22 -8.13 10.03
C VAL A 183 11.68 -8.45 10.32
N MET A 184 12.01 -9.73 10.45
CA MET A 184 13.35 -10.20 10.78
C MET A 184 14.20 -10.36 9.51
N GLN A 185 13.58 -10.85 8.45
CA GLN A 185 14.22 -11.09 7.16
C GLN A 185 13.16 -11.09 6.06
N GLU A 186 13.54 -10.63 4.87
CA GLU A 186 12.72 -10.75 3.67
C GLU A 186 13.50 -11.35 2.49
N GLU A 187 12.80 -12.06 1.61
CA GLU A 187 13.31 -12.64 0.37
C GLU A 187 12.34 -12.30 -0.75
N VAL A 188 12.88 -11.89 -1.91
CA VAL A 188 12.07 -11.51 -3.07
C VAL A 188 12.45 -12.38 -4.25
N GLY A 189 11.44 -13.01 -4.84
CA GLY A 189 11.55 -13.75 -6.09
C GLY A 189 10.80 -13.06 -7.22
N ARG A 190 10.75 -13.72 -8.38
CA ARG A 190 10.09 -13.17 -9.57
C ARG A 190 8.58 -12.97 -9.39
N ASN A 191 7.93 -13.91 -8.70
CA ASN A 191 6.47 -13.93 -8.51
C ASN A 191 6.07 -14.12 -7.03
N PHE A 192 7.02 -13.98 -6.10
CA PHE A 192 6.78 -14.20 -4.68
C PHE A 192 7.55 -13.21 -3.82
N TYR A 193 7.00 -12.98 -2.63
CA TYR A 193 7.60 -12.23 -1.54
C TYR A 193 7.52 -13.09 -0.29
N LYS A 194 8.64 -13.29 0.40
CA LYS A 194 8.68 -14.01 1.68
C LYS A 194 9.19 -13.12 2.78
N ALA A 195 8.69 -13.35 3.99
CA ALA A 195 9.19 -12.71 5.19
C ALA A 195 9.22 -13.68 6.36
N TYR A 196 10.28 -13.58 7.16
CA TYR A 196 10.31 -14.11 8.52
C TYR A 196 9.96 -12.97 9.47
N VAL A 197 8.92 -13.15 10.26
CA VAL A 197 8.35 -12.10 11.09
C VAL A 197 8.13 -12.57 12.52
N HIS A 198 8.10 -11.61 13.44
CA HIS A 198 7.73 -11.82 14.83
C HIS A 198 6.62 -10.85 15.22
N VAL A 199 5.46 -11.40 15.54
CA VAL A 199 4.27 -10.68 16.01
C VAL A 199 4.25 -10.73 17.53
N VAL A 200 4.25 -9.58 18.18
CA VAL A 200 4.25 -9.50 19.64
C VAL A 200 2.82 -9.69 20.17
N ASP A 201 2.63 -10.46 21.24
CA ASP A 201 1.29 -10.76 21.81
C ASP A 201 0.45 -9.49 22.06
N ARG A 202 1.05 -8.45 22.62
CA ARG A 202 0.37 -7.18 22.92
C ARG A 202 -0.06 -6.38 21.67
N ALA A 203 0.52 -6.70 20.51
CA ALA A 203 0.22 -6.04 19.24
C ALA A 203 -0.91 -6.75 18.48
N TRP A 204 -1.37 -7.89 18.98
CA TRP A 204 -2.44 -8.68 18.38
C TRP A 204 -3.78 -8.45 19.08
N SER A 205 -4.85 -8.43 18.29
CA SER A 205 -6.22 -8.37 18.77
C SER A 205 -7.14 -9.05 17.78
N GLU A 206 -8.23 -9.66 18.26
CA GLU A 206 -9.32 -10.14 17.39
C GLU A 206 -9.98 -8.98 16.62
N ASN A 207 -9.86 -7.75 17.11
CA ASN A 207 -10.34 -6.59 16.40
C ASN A 207 -9.34 -6.19 15.30
N PHE A 208 -9.78 -6.34 14.05
CA PHE A 208 -9.04 -5.95 12.85
C PHE A 208 -8.42 -4.55 12.92
N TYR A 209 -9.11 -3.55 13.47
CA TYR A 209 -8.60 -2.18 13.51
C TYR A 209 -7.67 -1.89 14.70
N LYS A 210 -7.46 -2.87 15.60
CA LYS A 210 -6.60 -2.74 16.79
C LYS A 210 -5.37 -3.64 16.76
N THR A 211 -5.31 -4.59 15.82
CA THR A 211 -4.13 -5.42 15.61
C THR A 211 -3.11 -4.72 14.71
N GLU A 212 -1.84 -5.06 14.84
CA GLU A 212 -0.84 -4.73 13.83
C GLU A 212 -1.01 -5.62 12.59
N HIS A 213 -0.78 -5.02 11.43
CA HIS A 213 -0.86 -5.65 10.13
C HIS A 213 0.53 -5.77 9.53
N LEU A 214 0.81 -6.89 8.87
CA LEU A 214 1.96 -7.00 7.99
C LEU A 214 1.59 -6.41 6.63
N LEU A 215 2.05 -5.20 6.34
CA LEU A 215 1.93 -4.55 5.04
C LEU A 215 2.91 -5.20 4.06
N LEU A 216 2.44 -5.47 2.86
CA LEU A 216 3.26 -5.77 1.69
C LEU A 216 3.12 -4.63 0.68
N LYS A 217 4.23 -3.94 0.41
CA LYS A 217 4.35 -2.76 -0.46
C LYS A 217 4.37 -3.14 -1.94
N VAL A 218 3.34 -3.88 -2.33
CA VAL A 218 3.07 -4.29 -3.70
C VAL A 218 1.62 -3.96 -3.96
N THR A 219 1.30 -3.64 -5.20
CA THR A 219 -0.07 -3.32 -5.56
C THR A 219 -1.02 -4.44 -5.19
N TYR A 220 -2.13 -4.08 -4.57
CA TYR A 220 -3.23 -5.00 -4.34
C TYR A 220 -3.78 -5.55 -5.66
N HIS A 221 -3.96 -6.87 -5.69
CA HIS A 221 -4.67 -7.57 -6.75
C HIS A 221 -5.38 -8.79 -6.15
N PRO A 222 -6.63 -9.12 -6.56
CA PRO A 222 -7.36 -10.29 -6.07
C PRO A 222 -6.67 -11.66 -6.29
N TYR A 223 -5.57 -11.71 -7.03
CA TYR A 223 -4.83 -12.95 -7.36
C TYR A 223 -3.56 -13.12 -6.52
N TRP A 224 -3.32 -12.21 -5.58
CA TRP A 224 -2.37 -12.45 -4.51
C TRP A 224 -2.93 -13.47 -3.52
N LYS A 225 -2.09 -14.45 -3.19
CA LYS A 225 -2.36 -15.44 -2.15
C LYS A 225 -1.24 -15.36 -1.13
N CYS A 226 -1.59 -15.24 0.14
CA CYS A 226 -0.63 -15.27 1.22
C CYS A 226 -0.90 -16.49 2.10
N VAL A 227 0.16 -17.16 2.48
CA VAL A 227 0.15 -18.28 3.43
C VAL A 227 1.19 -18.03 4.50
N PHE A 228 1.00 -18.56 5.69
CA PHE A 228 2.00 -18.53 6.73
C PHE A 228 2.15 -19.89 7.41
N GLN A 229 3.31 -20.09 8.01
CA GLN A 229 3.62 -21.24 8.85
C GLN A 229 4.16 -20.72 10.19
N SER A 230 3.58 -21.19 11.29
CA SER A 230 4.07 -20.86 12.62
C SER A 230 5.37 -21.62 12.91
N LEU A 231 6.37 -20.87 13.38
CA LEU A 231 7.65 -21.40 13.84
C LEU A 231 7.53 -21.59 15.36
N ALA A 232 6.68 -22.53 15.79
CA ALA A 232 6.65 -22.96 17.18
C ALA A 232 7.99 -23.64 17.52
N ASP A 233 8.43 -23.51 18.79
CA ASP A 233 9.62 -24.18 19.30
C ASP A 233 9.41 -25.70 19.30
N ALA A 234 9.74 -26.32 18.17
CA ALA A 234 10.20 -27.69 17.96
C ALA A 234 9.59 -28.81 18.83
N THR A 235 8.27 -28.93 18.95
CA THR A 235 7.70 -30.12 19.63
C THR A 235 6.47 -30.77 19.04
N ASP A 236 5.71 -30.18 18.10
CA ASP A 236 4.63 -30.97 17.52
C ASP A 236 4.28 -30.70 16.07
N SER A 237 3.79 -31.77 15.47
CA SER A 237 3.97 -32.16 14.09
C SER A 237 2.66 -32.02 13.34
N THR A 238 2.54 -30.90 12.62
CA THR A 238 1.73 -30.72 11.40
C THR A 238 2.03 -29.31 10.87
N ARG A 239 3.10 -29.23 10.08
CA ARG A 239 3.68 -28.01 9.51
C ARG A 239 2.88 -27.53 8.29
N ASP A 240 1.56 -27.41 8.42
CA ASP A 240 0.71 -27.03 7.30
C ASP A 240 0.77 -25.51 7.08
N TRP A 241 0.88 -25.13 5.82
CA TRP A 241 0.76 -23.74 5.40
C TRP A 241 -0.69 -23.31 5.54
N LEU A 242 -0.95 -22.30 6.37
CA LEU A 242 -2.28 -21.75 6.59
C LEU A 242 -2.49 -20.55 5.67
N GLU A 243 -3.58 -20.56 4.90
CA GLU A 243 -3.98 -19.41 4.09
C GLU A 243 -4.42 -18.25 4.99
N VAL A 244 -3.92 -17.05 4.70
CA VAL A 244 -4.31 -15.82 5.38
C VAL A 244 -5.02 -14.88 4.41
N PRO A 245 -6.18 -14.31 4.79
CA PRO A 245 -6.88 -13.34 3.96
C PRO A 245 -6.00 -12.13 3.63
N VAL A 246 -6.00 -11.73 2.36
CA VAL A 246 -5.31 -10.54 1.87
C VAL A 246 -6.28 -9.37 1.89
N HIS A 247 -5.90 -8.29 2.57
CA HIS A 247 -6.73 -7.09 2.73
C HIS A 247 -6.19 -5.95 1.86
N HIS A 248 -7.07 -5.29 1.11
CA HIS A 248 -6.74 -4.08 0.37
C HIS A 248 -6.61 -2.91 1.35
N VAL A 249 -5.47 -2.21 1.29
CA VAL A 249 -5.19 -1.02 2.10
C VAL A 249 -4.69 0.13 1.23
N THR A 250 -4.82 1.35 1.72
CA THR A 250 -4.31 2.55 1.06
C THR A 250 -2.78 2.49 0.94
N PRO A 251 -2.19 3.10 -0.10
CA PRO A 251 -2.84 3.82 -1.20
C PRO A 251 -3.41 2.92 -2.31
N ASN A 252 -2.85 1.72 -2.47
CA ASN A 252 -3.35 0.63 -3.32
C ASN A 252 -2.51 -0.62 -3.02
N LEU A 253 -2.24 -0.88 -1.74
CA LEU A 253 -1.33 -1.92 -1.26
C LEU A 253 -2.12 -3.03 -0.59
N MET A 254 -1.43 -4.07 -0.13
CA MET A 254 -2.07 -5.16 0.58
C MET A 254 -1.46 -5.41 1.96
N SER A 255 -2.28 -5.91 2.87
CA SER A 255 -1.82 -6.34 4.19
C SER A 255 -2.45 -7.65 4.61
N VAL A 256 -1.81 -8.33 5.57
CA VAL A 256 -2.31 -9.53 6.21
C VAL A 256 -2.24 -9.39 7.72
N VAL A 257 -3.15 -10.05 8.43
CA VAL A 257 -3.13 -10.16 9.89
C VAL A 257 -2.59 -11.52 10.27
N LEU A 258 -1.61 -11.56 11.17
CA LEU A 258 -0.98 -12.79 11.63
C LEU A 258 -1.24 -12.96 13.13
N PRO A 259 -1.41 -14.20 13.62
CA PRO A 259 -1.50 -14.44 15.05
C PRO A 259 -0.17 -14.11 15.75
N PRO A 260 -0.13 -14.05 17.09
CA PRO A 260 1.12 -13.84 17.82
C PRO A 260 2.17 -14.93 17.53
N GLY A 261 3.44 -14.59 17.73
CA GLY A 261 4.56 -15.52 17.59
C GLY A 261 5.41 -15.29 16.33
N LYS A 262 6.30 -16.25 16.06
CA LYS A 262 7.22 -16.21 14.91
C LYS A 262 6.60 -16.95 13.73
N HIS A 263 6.63 -16.33 12.56
CA HIS A 263 6.02 -16.88 11.36
C HIS A 263 6.93 -16.76 10.15
N HIS A 264 6.85 -17.76 9.26
CA HIS A 264 7.33 -17.65 7.90
C HIS A 264 6.12 -17.38 7.00
N VAL A 265 6.12 -16.23 6.32
CA VAL A 265 5.02 -15.77 5.47
C VAL A 265 5.47 -15.81 4.02
N ILE A 266 4.61 -16.30 3.13
CA ILE A 266 4.83 -16.30 1.68
C ILE A 266 3.61 -15.70 1.01
N CYS A 267 3.81 -14.62 0.27
CA CYS A 267 2.82 -14.05 -0.63
C CYS A 267 3.23 -14.30 -2.08
N GLN A 268 2.36 -14.94 -2.85
CA GLN A 268 2.61 -15.30 -4.24
C GLN A 268 1.49 -14.80 -5.15
N TYR A 269 1.87 -14.23 -6.29
CA TYR A 269 0.92 -13.84 -7.31
C TYR A 269 0.63 -15.02 -8.22
N LYS A 270 -0.63 -15.43 -8.31
CA LYS A 270 -1.05 -16.57 -9.12
C LYS A 270 -1.99 -16.11 -10.21
N ASN A 271 -1.43 -15.92 -11.42
CA ASN A 271 -2.24 -15.63 -12.60
C ASN A 271 -3.35 -16.68 -12.78
N PRO A 272 -4.59 -16.26 -13.03
CA PRO A 272 -5.67 -17.17 -13.31
C PRO A 272 -5.38 -17.98 -14.57
N ILE A 273 -5.77 -19.26 -14.55
CA ILE A 273 -5.49 -20.20 -15.64
C ILE A 273 -6.13 -19.72 -16.95
N TYR A 274 -7.33 -19.14 -16.89
CA TYR A 274 -8.05 -18.68 -18.08
C TYR A 274 -7.33 -17.56 -18.83
N GLN A 275 -6.55 -16.69 -18.16
CA GLN A 275 -5.75 -15.66 -18.86
C GLN A 275 -4.63 -16.31 -19.68
N LYS A 276 -3.99 -17.35 -19.13
CA LYS A 276 -2.95 -18.11 -19.84
C LYS A 276 -3.54 -18.83 -21.05
N VAL A 277 -4.69 -19.50 -20.87
CA VAL A 277 -5.39 -20.21 -21.94
C VAL A 277 -5.86 -19.24 -23.02
N GLY A 278 -6.47 -18.11 -22.64
CA GLY A 278 -6.93 -17.09 -23.57
C GLY A 278 -5.79 -16.50 -24.42
N PHE A 279 -4.62 -16.25 -23.84
CA PHE A 279 -3.45 -15.77 -24.58
C PHE A 279 -2.98 -16.80 -25.62
N ILE A 280 -2.92 -18.08 -25.25
CA ILE A 280 -2.53 -19.15 -26.18
C ILE A 280 -3.54 -19.25 -27.32
N LEU A 281 -4.85 -19.24 -27.02
CA LEU A 281 -5.90 -19.28 -28.03
C LEU A 281 -5.80 -18.08 -28.99
N PHE A 282 -5.61 -16.88 -28.47
CA PHE A 282 -5.42 -15.68 -29.27
C PHE A 282 -4.20 -15.83 -30.21
N LEU A 283 -3.07 -16.31 -29.69
CA LEU A 283 -1.84 -16.48 -30.45
C LEU A 283 -2.01 -17.51 -31.57
N VAL A 284 -2.72 -18.63 -31.32
CA VAL A 284 -3.06 -19.63 -32.34
C VAL A 284 -3.96 -19.05 -33.43
N ILE A 285 -5.00 -18.29 -33.06
CA ILE A 285 -5.90 -17.62 -34.02
C ILE A 285 -5.12 -16.61 -34.86
N TYR A 286 -4.30 -15.77 -34.23
CA TYR A 286 -3.48 -14.77 -34.91
C TYR A 286 -2.54 -15.40 -35.93
N ILE A 287 -1.80 -16.43 -35.55
CA ILE A 287 -0.89 -17.17 -36.46
C ILE A 287 -1.68 -17.76 -37.64
N THR A 288 -2.85 -18.34 -37.37
CA THR A 288 -3.69 -18.96 -38.41
C THR A 288 -4.24 -17.93 -39.41
N LEU A 289 -4.50 -16.70 -38.96
CA LEU A 289 -4.99 -15.60 -39.79
C LEU A 289 -3.87 -14.92 -40.60
N VAL A 290 -2.66 -14.83 -40.06
CA VAL A 290 -1.52 -14.14 -40.70
C VAL A 290 -0.74 -15.05 -41.65
N LEU A 291 -0.73 -16.36 -41.42
CA LEU A 291 -0.09 -17.34 -42.31
C LEU A 291 -1.00 -17.82 -43.45
N LYS A 292 -2.17 -17.19 -43.62
CA LYS A 292 -3.04 -17.33 -44.80
C LYS A 292 -2.79 -16.19 -45.77
#